data_AF-A0A8T4VU61-F1
#
_entry.id   AF-A0A8T4VU61-F1
#
_cell.length_a   1.000
_cell.length_b   1.000
_cell.length_c   1.000
_cell.angle_alpha   90.00
_cell.angle_beta   90.00
_cell.angle_gamma   90.00
#
_symmetry.space_group_name_H-M   'P 1'
#
loop_
_entity.id
_entity.type
_entity.pdbx_description
1 polymer ?
#
loop_
_entity_poly.entity_id
_entity_poly.type
_entity_poly.pdbx_seq_one_letter_code
_entity_poly.pdbx_strand_id
1 'polypeptide(L)'
;DAATVSGLDRNDEWEFDENDDPTPIENDHGGVEGGITTGEPIYGEVTLHAPTSIPSKQTTVDWESGEEKTVQVTGRHDPVLPPRAVPVVEAMAALTITDFMLLSGRINPDRLDGQPGEYDTDYHPSRPE
;
A
#
# COMPACT_ATOMS: atom_id res chain seq x y z
N ASP A 1 -4.99 -6.04 15.75
CA ASP A 1 -4.19 -6.86 16.70
C ASP A 1 -2.91 -6.18 17.17
N ALA A 2 -2.11 -5.56 16.30
CA ALA A 2 -0.87 -4.87 16.70
C ALA A 2 -1.05 -3.80 17.81
N ALA A 3 -2.23 -3.15 17.89
CA ALA A 3 -2.52 -2.14 18.91
C ALA A 3 -2.85 -2.72 20.31
N THR A 4 -2.99 -4.03 20.46
CA THR A 4 -3.48 -4.69 21.68
C THR A 4 -2.44 -5.58 22.37
N VAL A 5 -1.23 -5.69 21.82
CA VAL A 5 -0.12 -6.49 22.36
C VAL A 5 1.00 -5.60 22.89
N SER A 6 1.81 -6.12 23.82
CA SER A 6 2.98 -5.39 24.32
C SER A 6 4.09 -5.39 23.27
N GLY A 7 5.03 -4.44 23.36
CA GLY A 7 6.19 -4.44 22.46
C GLY A 7 7.08 -5.68 22.62
N LEU A 8 7.18 -6.22 23.84
CA LEU A 8 7.95 -7.43 24.11
C LEU A 8 7.39 -8.64 23.37
N ASP A 9 6.06 -8.78 23.35
CA ASP A 9 5.39 -9.91 22.68
C ASP A 9 5.25 -9.71 21.17
N ARG A 10 5.57 -8.51 20.67
CA ARG A 10 5.36 -8.12 19.28
C ARG A 10 6.64 -8.05 18.46
N ASN A 11 7.79 -7.95 19.11
CA ASN A 11 9.07 -7.92 18.43
C ASN A 11 9.35 -9.28 17.81
N ASP A 12 9.74 -9.28 16.54
CA ASP A 12 10.30 -10.46 15.89
C ASP A 12 11.71 -10.74 16.41
N GLU A 13 12.02 -12.01 16.62
CA GLU A 13 13.38 -12.46 16.88
C GLU A 13 14.17 -12.56 15.56
N TRP A 14 15.50 -12.53 15.66
CA TRP A 14 16.39 -12.54 14.48
C TRP A 14 17.46 -13.62 14.62
N GLU A 15 17.78 -14.29 13.51
CA GLU A 15 18.86 -15.25 13.38
C GLU A 15 19.76 -14.94 12.17
N PHE A 16 20.83 -15.71 12.00
CA PHE A 16 21.67 -15.64 10.80
C PHE A 16 21.33 -16.83 9.90
N ASP A 17 21.17 -16.56 8.61
CA ASP A 17 20.91 -17.58 7.60
C ASP A 17 22.19 -18.38 7.24
N GLU A 18 22.08 -19.25 6.23
CA GLU A 18 23.21 -20.06 5.75
C GLU A 18 24.37 -19.26 5.14
N ASN A 19 24.15 -17.98 4.83
CA ASN A 19 25.12 -17.05 4.25
C ASN A 19 25.68 -16.05 5.29
N ASP A 20 25.38 -16.24 6.58
CA ASP A 20 25.67 -15.30 7.67
C ASP A 20 24.95 -13.93 7.52
N ASP A 21 23.82 -13.88 6.81
CA ASP A 21 22.96 -12.70 6.69
C ASP A 21 21.86 -12.69 7.77
N PRO A 22 21.56 -11.55 8.42
CA PRO A 22 20.51 -11.49 9.44
C PRO A 22 19.12 -11.61 8.81
N THR A 23 18.31 -12.53 9.34
CA THR A 23 16.93 -12.77 8.89
C THR A 23 15.96 -12.83 10.10
N PRO A 24 14.74 -12.30 9.97
CA PRO A 24 13.70 -12.50 10.98
C PRO A 24 13.33 -13.99 11.12
N ILE A 25 13.03 -14.43 12.34
CA ILE A 25 12.51 -15.79 12.62
C ILE A 25 10.99 -15.81 12.39
N GLU A 26 10.32 -14.72 12.75
CA GLU A 26 8.91 -14.49 12.50
C GLU A 26 8.68 -13.34 11.51
N ASN A 27 7.45 -13.20 11.03
CA ASN A 27 7.05 -12.13 10.13
C ASN A 27 5.89 -11.31 10.71
N ASP A 28 5.90 -11.11 12.02
CA ASP A 28 4.84 -10.38 12.70
C ASP A 28 4.78 -8.94 12.21
N HIS A 29 5.91 -8.29 11.96
CA HIS A 29 6.03 -6.98 11.30
C HIS A 29 5.45 -6.90 9.86
N GLY A 30 5.05 -8.02 9.24
CA GLY A 30 4.37 -8.03 7.94
C GLY A 30 5.26 -7.66 6.75
N GLY A 31 6.55 -7.99 6.84
CA GLY A 31 7.56 -7.79 5.80
C GLY A 31 8.15 -6.38 5.76
N VAL A 32 7.69 -5.47 6.62
CA VAL A 32 8.18 -4.09 6.70
C VAL A 32 8.46 -3.68 8.14
N GLU A 33 9.71 -3.32 8.43
CA GLU A 33 10.14 -2.80 9.73
C GLU A 33 10.85 -1.45 9.56
N GLY A 34 10.51 -0.46 10.39
CA GLY A 34 11.07 0.90 10.27
C GLY A 34 10.81 1.59 8.92
N GLY A 35 9.84 1.09 8.14
CA GLY A 35 9.55 1.57 6.77
C GLY A 35 10.45 0.97 5.69
N ILE A 36 11.23 -0.07 6.00
CA ILE A 36 12.11 -0.78 5.06
C ILE A 36 11.70 -2.26 5.02
N THR A 37 11.80 -2.88 3.86
CA THR A 37 11.53 -4.31 3.69
C THR A 37 12.57 -5.16 4.41
N THR A 38 12.14 -6.19 5.13
CA THR A 38 13.03 -7.12 5.86
C THR A 38 13.46 -8.33 5.03
N GLY A 39 12.85 -8.53 3.86
CA GLY A 39 13.05 -9.72 3.02
C GLY A 39 11.91 -10.74 3.16
N GLU A 40 11.14 -10.65 4.24
CA GLU A 40 9.98 -11.48 4.49
C GLU A 40 8.76 -11.08 3.62
N PRO A 41 7.77 -11.98 3.43
CA PRO A 41 6.56 -11.67 2.68
C PRO A 41 5.84 -10.43 3.19
N ILE A 42 5.57 -9.46 2.31
CA ILE A 42 4.77 -8.29 2.66
C ILE A 42 3.30 -8.70 2.71
N TYR A 43 2.65 -8.50 3.86
CA TYR A 43 1.22 -8.74 4.02
C TYR A 43 0.56 -7.73 4.95
N GLY A 44 -0.76 -7.63 4.83
CA GLY A 44 -1.56 -6.74 5.68
C GLY A 44 -3.03 -6.79 5.34
N GLU A 45 -3.80 -5.97 6.04
CA GLU A 45 -5.26 -5.91 5.90
C GLU A 45 -5.70 -4.50 5.53
N VAL A 46 -6.70 -4.41 4.65
CA VAL A 46 -7.35 -3.15 4.29
C VAL A 46 -8.81 -3.20 4.70
N THR A 47 -9.23 -2.22 5.50
CA THR A 47 -10.64 -2.06 5.88
C THR A 47 -11.29 -0.98 5.02
N LEU A 48 -12.42 -1.31 4.40
CA LEU A 48 -13.22 -0.40 3.60
C LEU A 48 -14.50 -0.04 4.36
N HIS A 49 -14.88 1.24 4.32
CA HIS A 49 -16.16 1.65 4.86
C HIS A 49 -17.32 1.05 4.03
N ALA A 50 -18.51 0.94 4.64
CA ALA A 50 -19.70 0.51 3.93
C ALA A 50 -20.08 1.54 2.83
N PRO A 51 -20.55 1.10 1.64
CA PRO A 51 -21.00 2.02 0.60
C PRO A 51 -22.10 2.96 1.13
N THR A 52 -21.97 4.25 0.86
CA THR A 52 -22.91 5.29 1.33
C THR A 52 -24.03 5.57 0.34
N SER A 53 -23.83 5.22 -0.94
CA SER A 53 -24.83 5.34 -2.00
C SER A 53 -25.81 4.15 -1.94
N ILE A 54 -26.70 4.20 -0.96
CA ILE A 54 -27.76 3.21 -0.75
C ILE A 54 -29.12 3.82 -1.12
N PRO A 55 -30.08 3.00 -1.60
CA PRO A 55 -31.41 3.47 -2.01
C PRO A 55 -32.34 3.80 -0.83
N SER A 56 -31.79 4.39 0.22
CA SER A 56 -32.49 4.86 1.42
C SER A 56 -32.52 6.39 1.44
N LYS A 57 -33.53 6.96 2.08
CA LYS A 57 -33.56 8.40 2.35
C LYS A 57 -32.44 8.77 3.31
N GLN A 58 -31.69 9.80 2.96
CA GLN A 58 -30.56 10.33 3.73
C GLN A 58 -30.72 11.84 3.87
N THR A 59 -30.40 12.37 5.04
CA THR A 59 -30.36 13.82 5.28
C THR A 59 -28.98 14.34 4.88
N THR A 60 -28.96 15.43 4.13
CA THR A 60 -27.76 16.14 3.71
C THR A 60 -28.02 17.65 3.67
N VAL A 61 -27.04 18.44 3.24
CA VAL A 61 -27.17 19.89 3.06
C VAL A 61 -26.93 20.27 1.62
N ASP A 62 -27.70 21.24 1.14
CA ASP A 62 -27.49 21.84 -0.17
C ASP A 62 -26.55 23.05 -0.03
N TRP A 63 -25.41 23.00 -0.72
CA TRP A 63 -24.39 24.05 -0.60
C TRP A 63 -24.85 25.40 -1.18
N GLU A 64 -25.69 25.39 -2.21
CA GLU A 64 -26.13 26.60 -2.91
C GLU A 64 -27.24 27.32 -2.14
N SER A 65 -28.22 26.57 -1.62
CA SER A 65 -29.30 27.16 -0.81
C SER A 65 -28.91 27.35 0.66
N GLY A 66 -27.93 26.59 1.16
CA GLY A 66 -27.55 26.58 2.58
C GLY A 66 -28.54 25.86 3.49
N GLU A 67 -29.45 25.06 2.92
CA GLU A 67 -30.55 24.42 3.65
C GLU A 67 -30.37 22.90 3.78
N GLU A 68 -30.98 22.33 4.83
CA GLU A 68 -31.08 20.87 4.98
C GLU A 68 -32.01 20.28 3.91
N LYS A 69 -31.61 19.15 3.33
CA LYS A 69 -32.38 18.45 2.30
C LYS A 69 -32.37 16.95 2.54
N THR A 70 -33.52 16.32 2.32
CA THR A 70 -33.60 14.86 2.22
C THR A 70 -33.33 14.43 0.78
N VAL A 71 -32.35 13.56 0.58
CA VAL A 71 -32.01 12.96 -0.71
C VAL A 71 -32.21 11.46 -0.68
N GLN A 72 -32.56 10.87 -1.82
CA GLN A 72 -32.56 9.43 -2.01
C GLN A 72 -31.82 9.13 -3.30
N VAL A 73 -30.72 8.38 -3.18
CA VAL A 73 -29.94 7.96 -4.33
C VAL A 73 -30.72 6.86 -5.05
N THR A 74 -30.89 6.99 -6.36
CA THR A 74 -31.57 6.01 -7.22
C THR A 74 -30.60 5.49 -8.27
N GLY A 75 -30.74 4.21 -8.65
CA GLY A 75 -29.85 3.56 -9.60
C GLY A 75 -29.23 2.28 -9.05
N ARG A 76 -28.34 1.65 -9.85
CA ARG A 76 -27.56 0.49 -9.40
C ARG A 76 -26.25 0.99 -8.80
N HIS A 77 -26.05 0.67 -7.53
CA HIS A 77 -24.80 0.89 -6.82
C HIS A 77 -24.30 -0.43 -6.26
N ASP A 78 -22.99 -0.53 -6.04
CA ASP A 78 -22.42 -1.72 -5.43
C ASP A 78 -22.87 -1.82 -3.97
N PRO A 79 -23.54 -2.93 -3.58
CA PRO A 79 -23.90 -3.15 -2.18
C PRO A 79 -22.69 -3.56 -1.33
N VAL A 80 -21.58 -3.94 -1.99
CA VAL A 80 -20.35 -4.43 -1.35
C VAL A 80 -19.15 -3.95 -2.16
N LEU A 81 -18.22 -3.23 -1.52
CA LEU A 81 -17.01 -2.70 -2.16
C LEU A 81 -15.86 -3.72 -2.29
N PRO A 82 -15.59 -4.61 -1.31
CA PRO A 82 -14.39 -5.46 -1.32
C PRO A 82 -14.10 -6.21 -2.63
N PRO A 83 -15.06 -6.88 -3.31
CA PRO A 83 -14.75 -7.63 -4.53
C PRO A 83 -14.14 -6.78 -5.66
N ARG A 84 -14.48 -5.49 -5.72
CA ARG A 84 -13.91 -4.56 -6.70
C ARG A 84 -12.67 -3.84 -6.19
N ALA A 85 -12.53 -3.70 -4.88
CA ALA A 85 -11.40 -3.04 -4.27
C ALA A 85 -10.14 -3.92 -4.26
N VAL A 86 -10.27 -5.24 -4.11
CA VAL A 86 -9.13 -6.19 -4.12
C VAL A 86 -8.17 -5.94 -5.29
N PRO A 87 -8.60 -5.99 -6.57
CA PRO A 87 -7.67 -5.78 -7.69
C PRO A 87 -7.06 -4.37 -7.71
N VAL A 88 -7.74 -3.36 -7.15
CA VAL A 88 -7.20 -2.00 -7.04
C VAL A 88 -6.11 -1.93 -5.97
N VAL A 89 -6.34 -2.54 -4.80
CA VAL A 89 -5.35 -2.62 -3.72
C VAL A 89 -4.10 -3.38 -4.18
N GLU A 90 -4.28 -4.51 -4.84
CA GLU A 90 -3.18 -5.30 -5.41
C GLU A 90 -2.36 -4.49 -6.43
N ALA A 91 -3.04 -3.78 -7.35
CA ALA A 91 -2.38 -2.94 -8.33
C ALA A 91 -1.61 -1.78 -7.68
N MET A 92 -2.21 -1.12 -6.67
CA MET A 92 -1.54 -0.03 -5.95
C MET A 92 -0.32 -0.53 -5.16
N ALA A 93 -0.41 -1.70 -4.53
CA ALA A 93 0.73 -2.33 -3.86
C ALA A 93 1.86 -2.63 -4.86
N ALA A 94 1.54 -3.23 -6.01
CA ALA A 94 2.53 -3.52 -7.05
C ALA A 94 3.18 -2.25 -7.62
N LEU A 95 2.40 -1.20 -7.88
CA LEU A 95 2.92 0.09 -8.34
C LEU A 95 3.85 0.73 -7.30
N THR A 96 3.48 0.68 -6.02
CA THR A 96 4.29 1.24 -4.93
C THR A 96 5.62 0.50 -4.79
N ILE A 97 5.60 -0.83 -4.82
CA ILE A 97 6.82 -1.65 -4.78
C ILE A 97 7.70 -1.35 -6.00
N THR A 98 7.11 -1.24 -7.19
CA THR A 98 7.84 -0.91 -8.42
C THR A 98 8.53 0.45 -8.29
N ASP A 99 7.86 1.45 -7.74
CA ASP A 99 8.43 2.78 -7.50
C ASP A 99 9.64 2.71 -6.55
N PHE A 100 9.52 1.99 -5.42
CA PHE A 100 10.66 1.75 -4.53
C PHE A 100 11.82 1.01 -5.20
N MET A 101 11.54 0.05 -6.08
CA MET A 101 12.57 -0.66 -6.84
C MET A 101 13.27 0.26 -7.85
N LEU A 102 12.55 1.21 -8.47
CA LEU A 102 13.14 2.23 -9.35
C LEU A 102 13.99 3.22 -8.56
N LEU A 103 13.50 3.71 -7.42
CA LEU A 103 14.20 4.64 -6.53
C LEU A 103 15.49 4.04 -5.96
N SER A 104 15.48 2.76 -5.63
CA SER A 104 16.64 2.03 -5.10
C SER A 104 17.58 1.50 -6.18
N GLY A 105 17.30 1.74 -7.47
CA GLY A 105 18.12 1.26 -8.59
C GLY A 105 18.10 -0.25 -8.81
N ARG A 106 17.14 -0.96 -8.19
CA ARG A 106 16.93 -2.42 -8.35
C ARG A 106 16.29 -2.74 -9.69
N ILE A 107 15.34 -1.89 -10.10
CA ILE A 107 14.93 -1.77 -11.49
C ILE A 107 15.63 -0.53 -12.00
N ASN A 108 16.56 -0.72 -12.93
CA ASN A 108 17.11 0.43 -13.61
C ASN A 108 16.10 0.85 -14.66
N PRO A 109 15.72 2.14 -14.71
CA PRO A 109 15.03 2.60 -15.88
C PRO A 109 16.02 2.36 -17.03
N ASP A 110 15.65 1.50 -17.98
CA ASP A 110 16.39 1.41 -19.22
C ASP A 110 15.98 2.59 -20.07
N ARG A 111 16.94 3.24 -20.69
CA ARG A 111 16.63 4.27 -21.66
C ARG A 111 15.88 3.58 -22.81
N LEU A 112 14.83 4.22 -23.32
CA LEU A 112 14.08 3.71 -24.48
C LEU A 112 14.95 3.59 -25.74
N ASP A 113 16.16 4.17 -25.74
CA ASP A 113 17.16 4.05 -26.80
C ASP A 113 18.06 2.79 -26.66
N GLY A 114 17.81 1.94 -25.66
CA GLY A 114 18.54 0.69 -25.44
C GLY A 114 19.97 0.87 -24.93
N GLN A 115 20.33 2.08 -24.50
CA GLN A 115 21.61 2.34 -23.86
C GLN A 115 21.45 2.25 -22.33
N PRO A 116 22.26 1.46 -21.61
CA PRO A 116 22.34 1.56 -20.17
C PRO A 116 22.80 2.98 -19.82
N GLY A 117 22.01 3.73 -19.05
CA GLY A 117 22.26 5.16 -18.87
C GLY A 117 22.14 5.64 -17.44
N GLU A 118 23.12 6.44 -17.03
CA GLU A 118 22.98 7.41 -15.95
C GLU A 118 21.85 8.38 -16.33
N TYR A 119 20.93 8.60 -15.38
CA TYR A 119 19.90 9.61 -15.50
C TYR A 119 20.46 10.89 -14.87
N ASP A 120 20.70 11.93 -15.67
CA ASP A 120 21.02 13.26 -15.16
C ASP A 120 19.73 13.91 -14.64
N THR A 121 19.23 13.37 -13.52
CA THR A 121 18.03 13.84 -12.82
C THR A 121 18.27 13.76 -11.33
N ASP A 122 17.75 14.71 -10.56
CA ASP A 122 17.82 14.69 -9.09
C ASP A 122 17.14 13.45 -8.47
N TYR A 123 16.37 12.70 -9.26
CA TYR A 123 15.51 11.60 -8.82
C TYR A 123 16.14 10.20 -8.94
N HIS A 124 17.16 10.05 -9.80
CA HIS A 124 17.82 8.77 -10.05
C HIS A 124 19.34 8.95 -9.88
N PRO A 125 19.89 8.68 -8.69
CA PRO A 125 21.33 8.69 -8.52
C PRO A 125 21.97 7.68 -9.49
N SER A 126 23.08 8.05 -10.11
CA SER A 126 23.90 7.17 -10.94
C SER A 126 24.09 5.82 -10.25
N ARG A 127 24.03 4.72 -11.01
CA ARG A 127 24.31 3.37 -10.47
C ARG A 127 25.63 3.43 -9.68
N PRO A 128 25.66 3.06 -8.39
CA PRO A 128 26.93 2.82 -7.72
C PRO A 128 27.60 1.63 -8.42
N GLU A 129 28.88 1.77 -8.73
CA GLU A 129 29.73 0.73 -9.33
C GLU A 129 29.73 -0.59 -8.53
#